data_AF-A0A368GQA8-F1
#
_entry.id   AF-A0A368GQA8-F1
#
_cell.length_a   1.000
_cell.length_b   1.000
_cell.length_c   1.000
_cell.angle_alpha   90.00
_cell.angle_beta   90.00
_cell.angle_gamma   90.00
#
_symmetry.space_group_name_H-M   'P 1'
#
loop_
_entity.id
_entity.type
_entity.pdbx_description
1 polymer ?
#
loop_
_entity_poly.entity_id
_entity_poly.type
_entity_poly.pdbx_seq_one_letter_code
_entity_poly.pdbx_strand_id
1 'polypeptide(L)'
;MAKFEEGIPVEEVWEAYGGFLIQFTMETGWDELLRAMASDLEQEVKTLMYRRNHAVQGFLDSLDSLHYFIDHVVYQTKLRGPSFRCEPQPDGTLLLHYYSKRSGLYPIVKGM
;
A
#
# COMPACT_ATOMS: atom_id res chain seq x y z
N MET A 1 17.44 -1.99 -15.51
CA MET A 1 16.24 -2.81 -15.22
C MET A 1 16.71 -4.16 -14.75
N ALA A 2 16.16 -4.68 -13.65
CA ALA A 2 16.41 -6.06 -13.23
C ALA A 2 15.98 -7.02 -14.35
N LYS A 3 16.77 -8.06 -14.60
CA LYS A 3 16.41 -9.14 -15.51
C LYS A 3 15.81 -10.25 -14.66
N PHE A 4 14.53 -10.56 -14.90
CA PHE A 4 13.86 -11.67 -14.21
C PHE A 4 14.27 -12.99 -14.89
N GLU A 5 14.30 -14.07 -14.12
CA GLU A 5 14.55 -15.41 -14.66
C GLU A 5 13.51 -15.76 -15.74
N GLU A 6 13.94 -16.52 -16.75
CA GLU A 6 13.05 -16.92 -17.86
C GLU A 6 11.85 -17.70 -17.31
N GLY A 7 10.65 -17.15 -17.51
CA GLY A 7 9.38 -17.83 -17.21
C GLY A 7 8.49 -17.16 -16.16
N ILE A 8 9.02 -16.24 -15.33
CA ILE A 8 8.20 -15.52 -14.35
C ILE A 8 7.70 -14.19 -14.95
N PRO A 9 6.38 -13.95 -15.01
CA PRO A 9 5.83 -12.66 -15.43
C PRO A 9 6.32 -11.51 -14.54
N VAL A 10 6.74 -10.40 -15.15
CA VAL A 10 7.18 -9.20 -14.42
C VAL A 10 6.14 -8.69 -13.42
N GLU A 11 4.85 -8.86 -13.72
CA GLU A 11 3.77 -8.46 -12.83
C GLU A 11 3.74 -9.30 -11.55
N GLU A 12 4.03 -10.59 -11.65
CA GLU A 12 4.10 -11.50 -10.50
C GLU A 12 5.27 -11.12 -9.59
N VAL A 13 6.40 -10.73 -10.18
CA VAL A 13 7.54 -10.25 -9.39
C VAL A 13 7.22 -8.93 -8.68
N TRP A 14 6.52 -8.01 -9.35
CA TRP A 14 6.11 -6.76 -8.73
C TRP A 14 5.04 -6.96 -7.64
N GLU A 15 4.15 -7.91 -7.81
CA GLU A 15 3.18 -8.30 -6.78
C GLU A 15 3.88 -8.90 -5.56
N ALA A 16 4.81 -9.85 -5.76
CA ALA A 16 5.63 -10.39 -4.69
C ALA A 16 6.46 -9.31 -3.98
N TYR A 17 6.98 -8.35 -4.74
CA TYR A 17 7.70 -7.21 -4.18
C TYR A 17 6.83 -6.32 -3.29
N GLY A 18 5.54 -6.13 -3.63
CA GLY A 18 4.58 -5.39 -2.79
C GLY A 18 4.44 -6.01 -1.40
N GLY A 19 4.21 -7.33 -1.34
CA GLY A 19 4.11 -8.05 -0.06
C GLY A 19 5.42 -8.02 0.73
N PHE A 20 6.55 -8.22 0.04
CA PHE A 20 7.88 -8.08 0.65
C PHE A 20 8.10 -6.69 1.23
N LEU A 21 7.67 -5.62 0.56
CA LEU A 21 7.87 -4.24 1.02
C LEU A 21 7.22 -4.01 2.38
N ILE A 22 5.99 -4.50 2.59
CA ILE A 22 5.28 -4.40 3.87
C ILE A 22 6.03 -5.16 4.96
N GLN A 23 6.42 -6.40 4.70
CA GLN A 23 7.17 -7.20 5.68
C GLN A 23 8.52 -6.55 6.02
N PHE A 24 9.27 -6.14 5.00
CA PHE A 24 10.57 -5.51 5.18
C PHE A 24 10.48 -4.24 6.01
N THR A 25 9.49 -3.39 5.75
CA THR A 25 9.29 -2.15 6.51
C THR A 25 8.90 -2.41 7.97
N MET A 26 8.08 -3.45 8.24
CA MET A 26 7.82 -3.93 9.60
C MET A 26 9.07 -4.45 10.32
N GLU A 27 10.02 -5.06 9.60
CA GLU A 27 11.22 -5.66 10.21
C GLU A 27 12.41 -4.68 10.33
N THR A 28 12.37 -3.54 9.65
CA THR A 28 13.52 -2.60 9.54
C THR A 28 13.33 -1.28 10.27
N GLY A 29 12.47 -1.27 11.30
CA GLY A 29 12.31 -0.13 12.21
C GLY A 29 11.27 0.91 11.79
N TRP A 30 10.37 0.55 10.87
CA TRP A 30 9.22 1.38 10.48
C TRP A 30 7.88 0.80 10.96
N ASP A 31 7.91 -0.17 11.87
CA ASP A 31 6.73 -0.88 12.36
C ASP A 31 5.78 0.03 13.14
N GLU A 32 6.29 0.92 13.99
CA GLU A 32 5.44 1.88 14.70
C GLU A 32 4.68 2.80 13.74
N LEU A 33 5.35 3.27 12.67
CA LEU A 33 4.73 4.10 11.64
C LEU A 33 3.64 3.33 10.88
N LEU A 34 3.95 2.11 10.46
CA LEU A 34 2.98 1.26 9.77
C LEU A 34 1.77 0.91 10.64
N ARG A 35 1.98 0.60 11.93
CA ARG A 35 0.89 0.34 12.88
C ARG A 35 0.03 1.57 13.10
N ALA A 36 0.60 2.76 13.15
CA ALA A 36 -0.17 4.00 13.26
C ALA A 36 -1.09 4.21 12.05
N MET A 37 -0.57 3.93 10.84
CA MET A 37 -1.34 3.98 9.58
C MET A 37 -2.40 2.89 9.49
N ALA A 38 -2.14 1.73 10.10
CA ALA A 38 -2.99 0.55 10.11
C ALA A 38 -3.80 0.40 11.41
N SER A 39 -4.00 1.47 12.18
CA SER A 39 -4.57 1.38 13.54
C SER A 39 -5.98 0.73 13.58
N ASP A 40 -6.74 0.88 12.49
CA ASP A 40 -8.06 0.25 12.34
C ASP A 40 -8.00 -1.25 11.95
N LEU A 41 -6.84 -1.76 11.50
CA LEU A 41 -6.63 -3.19 11.19
C LEU A 41 -6.49 -4.05 12.45
N GLU A 42 -6.12 -3.46 13.60
CA GLU A 42 -5.87 -4.18 14.85
C GLU A 42 -7.16 -4.43 15.67
N GLN A 43 -8.26 -3.72 15.38
CA GLN A 43 -9.45 -3.76 16.24
C GLN A 43 -10.41 -4.91 15.86
N GLU A 44 -10.67 -5.86 16.77
CA GLU A 44 -11.26 -7.18 16.45
C GLU A 44 -12.79 -7.37 16.60
N VAL A 45 -13.62 -6.42 17.05
CA VAL A 45 -15.09 -6.70 17.28
C VAL A 45 -16.14 -5.94 16.40
N LYS A 46 -16.53 -6.47 15.21
CA LYS A 46 -17.70 -6.12 14.35
C LYS A 46 -17.59 -6.82 12.97
N THR A 47 -18.74 -7.25 12.44
CA THR A 47 -18.97 -8.12 11.26
C THR A 47 -17.84 -8.15 10.22
N LEU A 48 -17.21 -9.32 10.08
CA LEU A 48 -15.89 -9.57 9.47
C LEU A 48 -15.64 -8.92 8.10
N MET A 49 -16.64 -8.77 7.23
CA MET A 49 -16.44 -8.19 5.90
C MET A 49 -16.35 -6.65 5.92
N TYR A 50 -17.26 -5.99 6.64
CA TYR A 50 -17.39 -4.53 6.62
C TYR A 50 -16.20 -3.88 7.33
N ARG A 51 -15.69 -4.50 8.40
CA ARG A 51 -14.46 -4.03 9.04
C ARG A 51 -13.26 -4.18 8.12
N ARG A 52 -13.07 -5.34 7.49
CA ARG A 52 -11.84 -5.61 6.73
C ARG A 52 -11.64 -4.54 5.64
N ASN A 53 -12.69 -4.20 4.90
CA ASN A 53 -12.60 -3.18 3.86
C ASN A 53 -12.40 -1.78 4.43
N HIS A 54 -13.00 -1.45 5.57
CA HIS A 54 -12.77 -0.16 6.25
C HIS A 54 -11.33 -0.02 6.76
N ALA A 55 -10.76 -1.09 7.30
CA ALA A 55 -9.40 -1.08 7.83
C ALA A 55 -8.35 -1.03 6.71
N VAL A 56 -8.58 -1.78 5.61
CA VAL A 56 -7.78 -1.67 4.38
C VAL A 56 -7.90 -0.27 3.78
N GLN A 57 -9.11 0.29 3.75
CA GLN A 57 -9.33 1.67 3.30
C GLN A 57 -8.52 2.67 4.13
N GLY A 58 -8.57 2.61 5.46
CA GLY A 58 -7.80 3.51 6.33
C GLY A 58 -6.30 3.45 6.06
N PHE A 59 -5.76 2.24 5.89
CA PHE A 59 -4.36 2.06 5.49
C PHE A 59 -4.07 2.70 4.11
N LEU A 60 -4.86 2.38 3.08
CA LEU A 60 -4.66 2.91 1.73
C LEU A 60 -4.79 4.44 1.66
N ASP A 61 -5.77 5.02 2.36
CA ASP A 61 -5.98 6.47 2.43
C ASP A 61 -4.82 7.19 3.15
N SER A 62 -4.08 6.48 4.02
CA SER A 62 -2.92 7.04 4.72
C SER A 62 -1.62 7.04 3.89
N LEU A 63 -1.56 6.30 2.78
CA LEU A 63 -0.34 6.17 1.95
C LEU A 63 0.12 7.49 1.34
N ASP A 64 -0.79 8.40 0.99
CA ASP A 64 -0.44 9.73 0.47
C ASP A 64 0.32 10.55 1.53
N SER A 65 -0.15 10.48 2.78
CA SER A 65 0.49 11.14 3.92
C SER A 65 1.87 10.54 4.22
N LEU A 66 1.99 9.21 4.13
CA LEU A 66 3.29 8.52 4.30
C LEU A 66 4.31 8.99 3.25
N HIS A 67 3.94 8.99 1.97
CA HIS A 67 4.84 9.43 0.91
C HIS A 67 5.24 10.90 1.09
N TYR A 68 4.29 11.75 1.50
CA TYR A 68 4.57 13.15 1.83
C TYR A 68 5.58 13.27 2.97
N PHE A 69 5.39 12.53 4.07
CA PHE A 69 6.28 12.53 5.23
C PHE A 69 7.70 12.06 4.87
N ILE A 70 7.82 10.95 4.15
CA ILE A 70 9.12 10.42 3.69
C ILE A 70 9.84 11.47 2.82
N ASP A 71 9.10 12.10 1.91
CA ASP A 71 9.68 13.11 1.02
C ASP A 71 10.09 14.38 1.77
N HIS A 72 9.17 15.00 2.51
CA HIS A 72 9.35 16.37 3.00
C HIS A 72 10.02 16.42 4.37
N VAL A 73 9.88 15.37 5.18
CA VAL A 73 10.35 15.35 6.58
C VAL A 73 11.59 14.49 6.74
N VAL A 74 11.58 13.27 6.22
CA VAL A 74 12.66 12.30 6.50
C VAL A 74 13.88 12.55 5.60
N TYR A 75 13.69 12.56 4.28
CA TYR A 75 14.83 12.51 3.34
C TYR A 75 15.00 13.74 2.44
N GLN A 76 13.97 14.57 2.25
CA GLN A 76 14.03 15.76 1.37
C GLN A 76 14.46 15.42 -0.06
N THR A 77 13.93 14.33 -0.62
CA THR A 77 14.43 13.70 -1.86
C THR A 77 13.69 14.09 -3.14
N LYS A 78 12.67 14.96 -3.06
CA LYS A 78 11.75 15.27 -4.18
C LYS A 78 11.07 14.02 -4.73
N LEU A 79 10.72 13.12 -3.83
CA LEU A 79 10.07 11.85 -4.12
C LEU A 79 8.71 12.11 -4.79
N ARG A 80 8.50 11.42 -5.92
CA ARG A 80 7.22 11.43 -6.65
C ARG A 80 6.46 10.14 -6.35
N GLY A 81 5.82 10.13 -5.19
CA GLY A 81 4.93 9.06 -4.75
C GLY A 81 3.70 8.92 -5.67
N PRO A 82 3.08 7.73 -5.73
CA PRO A 82 1.72 7.60 -6.24
C PRO A 82 0.72 8.29 -5.29
N SER A 83 -0.53 8.42 -5.74
CA SER A 83 -1.65 8.85 -4.91
C SER A 83 -2.75 7.79 -4.94
N PHE A 84 -3.40 7.58 -3.80
CA PHE A 84 -4.44 6.60 -3.56
C PHE A 84 -5.72 7.28 -3.12
N ARG A 85 -6.85 6.83 -3.66
CA ARG A 85 -8.18 7.24 -3.19
C ARG A 85 -9.10 6.03 -3.17
N CYS A 86 -9.68 5.77 -2.01
CA CYS A 86 -10.68 4.73 -1.86
C CYS A 86 -12.10 5.27 -2.06
N GLU A 87 -12.94 4.50 -2.75
CA GLU A 87 -14.35 4.79 -2.96
C GLU A 87 -15.20 3.58 -2.56
N PRO A 88 -15.86 3.63 -1.38
CA PRO A 88 -16.74 2.55 -0.92
C PRO A 88 -17.92 2.34 -1.86
N GLN A 89 -18.21 1.08 -2.17
CA GLN A 89 -19.32 0.71 -3.04
C GLN A 89 -20.53 0.20 -2.26
N PRO A 90 -21.77 0.32 -2.79
CA PRO A 90 -22.99 -0.14 -2.11
C PRO A 90 -23.02 -1.64 -1.80
N ASP A 91 -22.28 -2.46 -2.55
CA ASP A 91 -22.15 -3.90 -2.33
C ASP A 91 -21.14 -4.26 -1.23
N GLY A 92 -20.55 -3.26 -0.58
CA GLY A 92 -19.55 -3.40 0.46
C GLY A 92 -18.12 -3.59 -0.07
N THR A 93 -17.89 -3.56 -1.38
CA THR A 93 -16.53 -3.56 -1.95
C THR A 93 -15.89 -2.17 -1.91
N LEU A 94 -14.61 -2.10 -2.27
CA LEU A 94 -13.85 -0.86 -2.31
C LEU A 94 -13.27 -0.67 -3.72
N LEU A 95 -13.59 0.45 -4.36
CA LEU A 95 -12.92 0.86 -5.59
C LEU A 95 -11.67 1.66 -5.23
N LEU A 96 -10.50 1.13 -5.54
CA LEU A 96 -9.23 1.81 -5.36
C LEU A 96 -8.83 2.56 -6.63
N HIS A 97 -8.76 3.88 -6.53
CA HIS A 97 -8.18 4.73 -7.57
C HIS A 97 -6.68 4.89 -7.32
N TYR A 98 -5.86 4.39 -8.25
CA TYR A 98 -4.40 4.49 -8.20
C TYR A 98 -3.89 5.47 -9.26
N TYR A 99 -3.26 6.56 -8.83
CA TYR A 99 -2.69 7.59 -9.70
C TYR A 99 -1.17 7.59 -9.61
N SER A 100 -0.49 7.41 -10.74
CA SER A 100 0.97 7.38 -10.78
C SER A 100 1.52 7.92 -12.10
N LYS A 101 2.66 8.61 -12.01
CA LYS A 101 3.46 9.00 -13.19
C LYS A 101 4.32 7.83 -13.72
N ARG A 102 4.41 6.73 -12.97
CA ARG A 102 5.20 5.54 -13.30
C ARG A 102 4.26 4.47 -13.86
N SER A 103 4.44 4.11 -15.12
CA SER A 103 3.68 3.04 -15.78
C SER A 103 4.15 1.66 -15.33
N GLY A 104 3.23 0.69 -15.26
CA GLY A 104 3.54 -0.73 -15.02
C GLY A 104 3.81 -1.13 -13.58
N LEU A 105 3.62 -0.23 -12.60
CA LEU A 105 3.86 -0.51 -11.18
C LEU A 105 2.60 -0.80 -10.35
N TYR A 106 1.42 -0.83 -10.98
CA TYR A 106 0.18 -1.21 -10.32
C TYR A 106 0.23 -2.61 -9.64
N PRO A 107 1.02 -3.61 -10.09
CA PRO A 107 1.05 -4.89 -9.40
C PRO A 107 1.67 -4.81 -8.00
N ILE A 108 2.55 -3.84 -7.73
CA ILE A 108 3.06 -3.59 -6.37
C ILE A 108 1.89 -3.29 -5.43
N VAL A 109 0.91 -2.50 -5.89
CA VAL A 109 -0.29 -2.17 -5.10
C VAL A 109 -1.18 -3.38 -4.88
N LYS A 110 -1.21 -4.34 -5.80
CA LYS A 110 -1.96 -5.59 -5.59
C LYS A 110 -1.35 -6.48 -4.51
N GLY A 111 -0.03 -6.42 -4.36
CA GLY A 111 0.71 -7.26 -3.41
C GLY A 111 0.80 -6.71 -1.99
N MET A 112 0.62 -5.40 -1.81
CA MET A 112 0.52 -4.75 -0.49
C MET A 112 -0.83 -5.08 0.17
#